data_AF-A0A2T6N9W1-F1
#
_entry.id   AF-A0A2T6N9W1-F1
#
_cell.length_a   1.000
_cell.length_b   1.000
_cell.length_c   1.000
_cell.angle_alpha   90.00
_cell.angle_beta   90.00
_cell.angle_gamma   90.00
#
_symmetry.space_group_name_H-M   'P 1'
#
loop_
_entity.id
_entity.type
_entity.pdbx_description
1 polymer ?
#
loop_
_entity_poly.entity_id
_entity_poly.type
_entity_poly.pdbx_seq_one_letter_code
_entity_poly.pdbx_strand_id
1 'polypeptide(L)' 'MKHQELVKEINFLLDTVEKKREKQRKKLKCYLSQVKAEKQKLRKKLTRESSTMNRKKLKKELDAANKVYSMLNA' A
#
# COMPACT_ATOMS: atom_id res chain seq x y z
N MET A 1 -13.86 7.94 -42.18
CA MET A 1 -12.53 7.30 -42.01
C MET A 1 -11.79 7.87 -40.79
N LYS A 2 -11.38 9.15 -40.76
CA LYS A 2 -10.65 9.74 -39.60
C LYS A 2 -11.31 9.58 -38.22
N HIS A 3 -12.64 9.69 -38.13
CA HIS A 3 -13.33 9.53 -36.84
C HIS A 3 -13.27 8.11 -36.28
N GLN A 4 -13.21 7.08 -37.13
CA GLN A 4 -13.08 5.70 -36.68
C GLN A 4 -11.67 5.41 -36.14
N GLU A 5 -10.64 6.02 -36.71
CA GLU A 5 -9.26 5.92 -36.22
C GLU A 5 -9.13 6.61 -34.85
N LEU A 6 -9.71 7.80 -34.69
CA LEU A 6 -9.77 8.50 -33.40
C LEU A 6 -10.49 7.68 -32.32
N VAL A 7 -11.61 7.05 -32.65
CA VAL A 7 -12.33 6.16 -31.72
C VAL A 7 -11.46 4.96 -31.32
N LYS A 8 -10.73 4.35 -32.26
CA LYS A 8 -9.79 3.26 -31.96
C LYS A 8 -8.67 3.72 -31.02
N GLU A 9 -8.10 4.89 -31.26
CA GLU A 9 -7.03 5.44 -30.43
C GLU A 9 -7.52 5.77 -29.00
N ILE A 10 -8.70 6.39 -28.88
CA ILE A 10 -9.34 6.65 -27.58
C ILE A 10 -9.57 5.35 -26.81
N ASN A 11 -10.12 4.32 -27.46
CA ASN A 11 -10.35 3.03 -26.82
C ASN A 11 -9.04 2.38 -26.37
N PHE A 12 -7.99 2.43 -27.19
CA PHE A 12 -6.67 1.93 -26.83
C PHE A 12 -6.07 2.65 -25.61
N LEU A 13 -6.23 3.97 -25.55
CA LEU A 13 -5.76 4.78 -24.41
C LEU A 13 -6.55 4.45 -23.14
N LEU A 14 -7.88 4.29 -23.24
CA LEU A 14 -8.74 3.87 -22.13
C LEU A 14 -8.30 2.51 -21.58
N ASP A 15 -8.17 1.50 -22.44
CA ASP A 15 -7.70 0.16 -22.05
C ASP A 15 -6.33 0.22 -21.35
N THR A 16 -5.43 1.07 -21.85
CA THR A 16 -4.10 1.25 -21.28
C THR A 16 -4.16 1.86 -19.89
N VAL A 17 -5.00 2.88 -19.70
CA VAL A 17 -5.22 3.52 -18.40
C VAL A 17 -5.85 2.54 -17.41
N GLU A 18 -6.84 1.76 -17.83
CA GLU A 18 -7.48 0.74 -16.99
C GLU A 18 -6.49 -0.35 -16.54
N LYS A 19 -5.67 -0.86 -17.46
CA LYS A 19 -4.62 -1.84 -17.12
C LYS A 19 -3.60 -1.26 -16.13
N LYS A 20 -3.19 0.00 -16.31
CA LYS A 20 -2.29 0.69 -15.38
C LYS A 20 -2.94 0.87 -14.01
N ARG A 21 -4.21 1.28 -13.96
CA ARG A 21 -4.99 1.45 -12.72
C ARG A 21 -5.12 0.13 -11.96
N GLU A 22 -5.44 -0.95 -12.64
CA GLU A 22 -5.56 -2.27 -12.00
C GLU A 22 -4.20 -2.76 -11.47
N LYS A 23 -3.11 -2.54 -12.22
CA LYS A 23 -1.75 -2.85 -11.76
C LYS A 23 -1.38 -2.06 -10.50
N GLN A 24 -1.70 -0.76 -10.45
CA GLN A 24 -1.49 0.08 -9.27
C GLN A 24 -2.35 -0.41 -8.09
N ARG A 25 -3.62 -0.74 -8.30
CA ARG A 25 -4.51 -1.30 -7.27
C ARG A 25 -3.97 -2.59 -6.67
N LYS A 26 -3.45 -3.51 -7.49
CA LYS A 26 -2.81 -4.75 -7.02
C LYS A 26 -1.56 -4.45 -6.18
N LYS A 27 -0.72 -3.50 -6.59
CA LYS A 27 0.45 -3.07 -5.82
C LYS A 27 0.05 -2.48 -4.46
N LEU A 28 -0.94 -1.59 -4.43
CA LEU A 28 -1.44 -1.00 -3.18
C LEU A 28 -1.98 -2.07 -2.22
N LYS A 29 -2.75 -3.04 -2.72
CA LYS A 29 -3.20 -4.19 -1.92
C LYS A 29 -2.03 -5.00 -1.34
N CYS A 30 -0.97 -5.21 -2.13
CA CYS A 30 0.23 -5.90 -1.67
C CYS A 30 0.91 -5.12 -0.52
N TYR A 31 1.15 -3.82 -0.70
CA TYR A 31 1.74 -2.98 0.35
C TYR A 31 0.87 -2.93 1.61
N LEU A 32 -0.45 -2.82 1.47
CA LEU A 32 -1.37 -2.84 2.60
C LEU A 32 -1.25 -4.14 3.41
N SER A 33 -1.16 -5.28 2.72
CA SER A 33 -0.95 -6.58 3.36
C SER A 33 0.39 -6.66 4.10
N GLN A 34 1.46 -6.19 3.48
CA GLN A 34 2.80 -6.15 4.08
C GLN A 34 2.83 -5.27 5.34
N VAL A 35 2.27 -4.06 5.27
CA VAL A 35 2.20 -3.15 6.42
C VAL A 35 1.34 -3.73 7.53
N LYS A 36 0.21 -4.38 7.21
CA LYS A 36 -0.62 -5.07 8.21
C LYS A 36 0.15 -6.18 8.92
N ALA A 37 0.92 -6.99 8.18
CA ALA A 37 1.75 -8.04 8.73
C ALA A 37 2.86 -7.46 9.64
N GLU A 38 3.52 -6.40 9.20
CA GLU A 38 4.60 -5.76 9.97
C GLU A 38 4.08 -5.13 11.26
N LYS A 39 2.93 -4.44 11.22
CA LYS A 39 2.23 -3.95 12.42
C LYS A 39 1.99 -5.08 13.43
N GLN A 40 1.55 -6.24 12.96
CA GLN A 40 1.31 -7.37 13.85
C GLN A 40 2.60 -7.95 14.43
N LYS A 41 3.68 -8.00 13.65
CA LYS A 41 5.01 -8.40 14.15
C LYS A 41 5.52 -7.43 15.21
N LEU A 42 5.44 -6.12 14.95
CA LEU A 42 5.85 -5.08 15.89
C LEU A 42 5.06 -5.14 17.20
N ARG A 43 3.74 -5.36 17.13
CA ARG A 43 2.90 -5.59 18.32
C ARG A 43 3.38 -6.78 19.15
N LYS A 44 3.63 -7.92 18.51
CA LYS A 44 4.16 -9.13 19.19
C LYS A 44 5.54 -8.91 19.80
N LYS A 45 6.43 -8.19 19.11
CA LYS A 45 7.74 -7.81 19.66
C LYS A 45 7.58 -6.91 20.88
N LEU A 46 6.73 -5.89 20.78
CA LEU A 46 6.47 -4.95 21.87
C LEU A 46 5.96 -5.63 23.14
N THR A 47 5.12 -6.67 23.02
CA THR A 47 4.62 -7.44 24.18
C THR A 47 5.69 -8.28 24.87
N ARG A 48 6.75 -8.67 24.14
CA ARG A 48 7.83 -9.53 24.65
C ARG A 48 9.06 -8.75 25.11
N GLU A 49 9.16 -7.49 24.70
CA GLU A 49 10.29 -6.62 25.01
C GLU A 49 10.20 -6.08 26.43
N SER A 50 11.18 -6.44 27.27
CA SER A 50 11.29 -5.98 28.65
C SER A 50 12.10 -4.69 28.77
N SER A 51 13.00 -4.40 27.82
CA SER A 51 13.82 -3.19 27.85
C SER A 51 12.98 -1.95 27.51
N THR A 52 12.91 -1.01 28.46
CA THR A 52 12.21 0.28 28.28
C THR A 52 12.72 1.06 27.07
N MET A 53 14.03 1.02 26.81
CA MET A 53 14.63 1.73 25.67
C MET A 53 14.21 1.09 24.34
N ASN A 54 14.29 -0.23 24.24
CA ASN A 54 13.89 -0.96 23.03
C ASN A 54 12.39 -0.86 22.78
N ARG A 55 11.58 -0.90 23.85
CA ARG A 55 10.14 -0.71 23.78
C ARG A 55 9.77 0.68 23.25
N LYS A 56 10.49 1.75 23.65
CA LYS A 56 10.31 3.09 23.07
C LYS A 56 10.64 3.13 21.58
N LYS A 57 11.71 2.46 21.13
CA LYS A 57 12.08 2.35 19.71
C LYS A 57 11.01 1.60 18.91
N LEU A 58 10.61 0.41 19.37
CA LEU A 58 9.57 -0.40 18.75
C LEU A 58 8.21 0.33 18.69
N LYS A 59 7.88 1.15 19.70
CA LYS A 59 6.67 1.98 19.67
C LYS A 59 6.73 3.03 18.55
N LYS A 60 7.87 3.70 18.36
CA LYS A 60 8.07 4.63 17.24
C LYS A 60 7.93 3.94 15.87
N GLU A 61 8.49 2.74 15.72
CA GLU A 61 8.34 1.94 14.50
C GLU A 61 6.87 1.54 14.26
N LEU A 62 6.16 1.12 15.31
CA LEU A 62 4.75 0.79 15.23
C LEU A 62 3.90 2.01 14.83
N ASP A 63 4.22 3.19 15.37
CA ASP A 63 3.55 4.44 15.02
C ASP A 63 3.79 4.83 13.55
N ALA A 64 5.01 4.64 13.04
CA ALA A 64 5.31 4.83 11.61
C ALA A 64 4.50 3.85 10.75
N ALA A 65 4.47 2.56 11.12
CA ALA A 65 3.67 1.56 10.41
C ALA A 65 2.17 1.86 10.47
N ASN A 66 1.67 2.43 11.57
CA ASN A 66 0.29 2.90 11.68
C ASN A 66 -0.03 4.04 10.70
N LYS A 67 0.87 5.02 10.57
CA LYS A 67 0.72 6.13 9.61
C LYS A 67 0.69 5.64 8.16
N VAL A 68 1.61 4.75 7.79
CA VAL A 68 1.62 4.17 6.44
C VAL A 68 0.34 3.36 6.19
N TYR A 69 -0.12 2.59 7.18
CA TYR A 69 -1.37 1.85 7.07
C TYR A 69 -2.58 2.77 6.84
N SER A 70 -2.69 3.88 7.57
CA SER A 70 -3.78 4.84 7.37
C SER A 70 -3.70 5.51 5.99
N MET A 71 -2.49 5.79 5.48
CA MET A 71 -2.32 6.36 4.13
C MET A 71 -2.73 5.38 3.03
N LEU A 72 -2.47 4.07 3.21
CA LEU A 72 -2.80 3.04 2.24
C LEU A 72 -4.24 2.53 2.31
N ASN A 73 -4.95 2.81 3.41
CA ASN A 73 -6.32 2.37 3.67
C ASN A 73 -7.35 3.51 3.58
N ALA A 74 -6.91 4.74 3.29
CA ALA A 74 -7.77 5.86 2.91
C ALA A 74 -8.18 5.75 1.44
#